data_AF-A0A1J8QYV2-F1
#
_entry.id   AF-A0A1J8QYV2-F1
#
_cell.length_a   1.000
_cell.length_b   1.000
_cell.length_c   1.000
_cell.angle_alpha   90.00
_cell.angle_beta   90.00
_cell.angle_gamma   90.00
#
_symmetry.space_group_name_H-M   'P 1'
#
loop_
_entity.id
_entity.type
_entity.pdbx_description
1 polymer ?
#
loop_
_entity_poly.entity_id
_entity_poly.type
_entity_poly.pdbx_seq_one_letter_code
_entity_poly.pdbx_strand_id
1 'polypeptide(L)'
;MIFLDQPINTGYSYSNDGTNINSSPVAGKDVYAFMELFLSRFPEYSTQPFHIAAESYGGTIAPHIANVIYTENKKIPVASSGLVKINLASVILGNGMTDASTCQRMIKACDDFDSWFTCVPATLYCYFQLYAPVRQSGLNPFDARIQCDHKKDGPLCYRQMGWIETYLNEPEVKAALGVNPRRNFKPVNEAVLRAFLFRGDWMHNTPLLLKEMINDGLRLLVYAGNADMMCNYMGNERWVEQLDTVFLDEFSTAPTEQWVTMNSRKMAGTVRSAGGAGSGAGNVTFVTVHEA
;
A
#
# COMPACT_ATOMS: atom_id res chain seq x y z
N MET A 1 -9.70 3.82 -13.51
CA MET A 1 -8.76 3.17 -12.57
C MET A 1 -7.55 2.72 -13.36
N ILE A 2 -6.36 2.82 -12.77
CA ILE A 2 -5.10 2.36 -13.37
C ILE A 2 -4.58 1.23 -12.48
N PHE A 3 -4.29 0.07 -13.07
CA PHE A 3 -3.56 -1.00 -12.40
C PHE A 3 -2.13 -0.98 -12.94
N LEU A 4 -1.18 -0.71 -12.06
CA LEU A 4 0.23 -0.55 -12.42
C LEU A 4 1.05 -1.67 -11.81
N ASP A 5 1.66 -2.49 -12.68
CA ASP A 5 2.69 -3.43 -12.27
C ASP A 5 3.96 -2.65 -11.90
N GLN A 6 4.25 -2.54 -10.60
CA GLN A 6 5.41 -1.84 -10.08
C GLN A 6 6.01 -2.58 -8.86
N PRO A 7 7.32 -2.41 -8.57
CA PRO A 7 8.33 -1.73 -9.39
C PRO A 7 8.65 -2.51 -10.68
N ILE A 8 9.62 -2.04 -11.46
CA ILE A 8 10.14 -2.80 -12.61
C ILE A 8 10.45 -4.25 -12.22
N ASN A 9 10.23 -5.17 -13.15
CA ASN A 9 10.28 -6.62 -12.97
C ASN A 9 9.11 -7.25 -12.21
N THR A 10 8.14 -6.50 -11.69
CA THR A 10 6.85 -7.03 -11.22
C THR A 10 5.89 -7.25 -12.38
N GLY A 11 5.13 -8.36 -12.37
CA GLY A 11 4.14 -8.68 -13.41
C GLY A 11 4.71 -8.57 -14.82
N TYR A 12 4.11 -7.73 -15.65
CA TYR A 12 4.54 -7.44 -17.01
C TYR A 12 5.57 -6.33 -17.15
N SER A 13 5.79 -5.51 -16.11
CA SER A 13 6.79 -4.43 -16.15
C SER A 13 8.22 -4.98 -16.15
N TYR A 14 9.11 -4.38 -16.94
CA TYR A 14 10.48 -4.85 -17.12
C TYR A 14 11.44 -3.73 -17.48
N SER A 15 12.75 -3.97 -17.33
CA SER A 15 13.80 -3.15 -17.92
C SER A 15 14.72 -3.98 -18.83
N ASN A 16 15.25 -3.34 -19.88
CA ASN A 16 16.20 -3.95 -20.82
C ASN A 16 17.67 -3.78 -20.42
N ASP A 17 17.96 -2.80 -19.56
CA ASP A 17 19.32 -2.43 -19.15
C ASP A 17 19.79 -3.14 -17.87
N GLY A 18 18.97 -4.05 -17.33
CA GLY A 18 19.25 -4.76 -16.08
C GLY A 18 19.05 -3.94 -14.81
N THR A 19 18.46 -2.74 -14.89
CA THR A 19 18.08 -1.95 -13.72
C THR A 19 17.21 -2.78 -12.78
N ASN A 20 17.54 -2.72 -11.49
CA ASN A 20 16.77 -3.33 -10.41
C ASN A 20 16.45 -2.29 -9.36
N ILE A 21 15.21 -2.29 -8.91
CA ILE A 21 14.72 -1.45 -7.82
C ILE A 21 14.66 -2.29 -6.55
N ASN A 22 15.12 -1.73 -5.44
CA ASN A 22 15.23 -2.43 -4.17
C ASN A 22 14.75 -1.59 -2.97
N SER A 23 14.10 -0.45 -3.20
CA SER A 23 13.50 0.35 -2.14
C SER A 23 12.28 1.13 -2.63
N SER A 24 11.34 1.35 -1.71
CA SER A 24 10.09 2.06 -1.95
C SER A 24 10.30 3.54 -2.33
N PRO A 25 11.25 4.30 -1.76
CA PRO A 25 11.56 5.65 -2.23
C PRO A 25 11.98 5.72 -3.71
N VAL A 26 12.73 4.73 -4.20
CA VAL A 26 13.17 4.71 -5.61
C VAL A 26 12.00 4.28 -6.50
N ALA A 27 11.24 3.25 -6.10
CA ALA A 27 10.02 2.85 -6.80
C ALA A 27 9.03 4.02 -6.93
N GLY A 28 8.90 4.86 -5.90
CA GLY A 28 8.05 6.06 -5.93
C GLY A 28 8.45 7.07 -7.01
N LYS A 29 9.74 7.20 -7.32
CA LYS A 29 10.23 8.07 -8.41
C LYS A 29 9.87 7.53 -9.78
N ASP A 30 9.96 6.21 -9.97
CA ASP A 30 9.57 5.57 -11.22
C ASP A 30 8.05 5.72 -11.46
N VAL A 31 7.24 5.58 -10.40
CA VAL A 31 5.79 5.81 -10.49
C VAL A 31 5.47 7.28 -10.79
N TYR A 32 6.17 8.24 -10.18
CA TYR A 32 6.02 9.65 -10.52
C TYR A 32 6.34 9.93 -11.99
N ALA A 33 7.46 9.41 -12.50
CA ALA A 33 7.84 9.53 -13.90
C ALA A 33 6.81 8.88 -14.84
N PHE A 34 6.28 7.71 -14.48
CA PHE A 34 5.18 7.07 -15.20
C PHE A 34 3.94 7.98 -15.23
N MET A 35 3.57 8.60 -14.10
CA MET A 35 2.40 9.47 -14.03
C MET A 35 2.58 10.76 -14.86
N GLU A 36 3.77 11.37 -14.86
CA GLU A 36 4.05 12.52 -15.73
C GLU A 36 3.90 12.15 -17.22
N LEU A 37 4.44 10.99 -17.63
CA LEU A 37 4.29 10.49 -19.00
C LEU A 37 2.82 10.16 -19.32
N PHE A 38 2.12 9.53 -18.39
CA PHE A 38 0.72 9.15 -18.55
C PHE A 38 -0.16 10.40 -18.71
N LEU A 39 -0.01 11.40 -17.84
CA LEU A 39 -0.81 12.63 -17.89
C LEU A 39 -0.41 13.53 -19.07
N SER A 40 0.84 13.48 -19.52
CA SER A 40 1.26 14.11 -20.78
C SER A 40 0.58 13.46 -21.99
N ARG A 41 0.44 12.12 -21.97
CA ARG A 41 -0.21 11.36 -23.05
C ARG A 41 -1.74 11.46 -23.02
N PHE A 42 -2.33 11.53 -21.82
CA PHE A 42 -3.77 11.57 -21.56
C PHE A 42 -4.13 12.82 -20.73
N PRO A 43 -3.97 14.02 -21.31
CA PRO A 43 -4.13 15.29 -20.60
C PRO A 43 -5.54 15.53 -20.06
N GLU A 44 -6.56 14.86 -20.60
CA GLU A 44 -7.94 14.92 -20.11
C GLU A 44 -8.09 14.49 -18.64
N TYR A 45 -7.12 13.73 -18.11
CA TYR A 45 -7.11 13.29 -16.71
C TYR A 45 -6.28 14.20 -15.79
N SER A 46 -5.49 15.13 -16.35
CA SER A 46 -4.53 15.94 -15.58
C SER A 46 -5.14 16.82 -14.49
N THR A 47 -6.39 17.24 -14.64
CA THR A 47 -7.10 18.07 -13.67
C THR A 47 -7.93 17.26 -12.67
N GLN A 48 -8.13 15.96 -12.92
CA GLN A 48 -9.00 15.13 -12.09
C GLN A 48 -8.34 14.80 -10.75
N PRO A 49 -9.11 14.67 -9.66
CA PRO A 49 -8.61 14.16 -8.39
C PRO A 49 -7.94 12.79 -8.60
N PHE A 50 -6.67 12.70 -8.25
CA PHE A 50 -5.89 11.48 -8.31
C PHE A 50 -5.86 10.83 -6.93
N HIS A 51 -6.18 9.54 -6.89
CA HIS A 51 -6.26 8.74 -5.68
C HIS A 51 -5.30 7.56 -5.81
N ILE A 52 -4.47 7.36 -4.78
CA ILE A 52 -3.60 6.18 -4.70
C ILE A 52 -4.29 5.18 -3.77
N ALA A 53 -4.57 3.97 -4.27
CA ALA A 53 -5.09 2.88 -3.47
C ALA A 53 -4.13 1.69 -3.53
N ALA A 54 -3.80 1.12 -2.37
CA ALA A 54 -2.90 -0.02 -2.27
C ALA A 54 -3.21 -0.89 -1.05
N GLU A 55 -2.75 -2.14 -1.08
CA GLU A 55 -2.99 -3.14 -0.03
C GLU A 55 -1.71 -3.82 0.44
N SER A 56 -1.67 -4.33 1.67
CA SER A 56 -0.54 -5.10 2.22
C SER A 56 0.77 -4.29 2.20
N TYR A 57 1.81 -4.74 1.50
CA TYR A 57 3.05 -3.96 1.30
C TYR A 57 2.80 -2.62 0.57
N GLY A 58 1.65 -2.47 -0.08
CA GLY A 58 1.12 -1.21 -0.55
C GLY A 58 0.98 -0.15 0.55
N GLY A 59 0.83 -0.56 1.81
CA GLY A 59 0.92 0.32 2.99
C GLY A 59 2.26 1.03 3.12
N THR A 60 3.35 0.42 2.63
CA THR A 60 4.68 1.03 2.56
C THR A 60 4.84 1.82 1.27
N ILE A 61 4.49 1.22 0.12
CA ILE A 61 4.76 1.82 -1.19
C ILE A 61 3.89 3.07 -1.46
N ALA A 62 2.61 3.05 -1.11
CA ALA A 62 1.70 4.17 -1.42
C ALA A 62 2.09 5.48 -0.70
N PRO A 63 2.45 5.49 0.60
CA PRO A 63 2.99 6.69 1.24
C PRO A 63 4.28 7.22 0.58
N HIS A 64 5.18 6.33 0.13
CA HIS A 64 6.38 6.75 -0.60
C HIS A 64 6.03 7.39 -1.95
N ILE A 65 5.12 6.80 -2.73
CA ILE A 65 4.64 7.40 -3.99
C ILE A 65 3.99 8.77 -3.73
N ALA A 66 3.09 8.84 -2.74
CA ALA A 66 2.42 10.08 -2.36
C ALA A 66 3.42 11.17 -1.98
N ASN A 67 4.43 10.83 -1.18
CA ASN A 67 5.48 11.75 -0.77
C ASN A 67 6.32 12.26 -1.96
N VAL A 68 6.66 11.39 -2.91
CA VAL A 68 7.35 11.82 -4.14
C VAL A 68 6.49 12.79 -4.92
N ILE A 69 5.21 12.46 -5.19
CA ILE A 69 4.29 13.36 -5.90
C ILE A 69 4.18 14.71 -5.19
N TYR A 70 3.96 14.70 -3.89
CA TYR A 70 3.80 15.91 -3.09
C TYR A 70 5.06 16.80 -3.12
N THR A 71 6.24 16.21 -2.95
CA THR A 71 7.51 16.96 -2.96
C THR A 71 7.86 17.47 -4.36
N GLU A 72 7.62 16.71 -5.42
CA GLU A 72 7.84 17.16 -6.80
C GLU A 72 6.84 18.25 -7.22
N ASN A 73 5.56 18.12 -6.84
CA ASN A 73 4.54 19.15 -7.10
C ASN A 73 4.91 20.52 -6.52
N LYS A 74 5.55 20.56 -5.35
CA LYS A 74 6.03 21.80 -4.72
C LYS A 74 7.16 22.47 -5.50
N LYS A 75 7.95 21.70 -6.27
CA LYS A 75 9.06 22.20 -7.08
C LYS A 75 8.60 22.76 -8.42
N ILE A 76 7.42 22.37 -8.91
CA ILE A 76 6.89 22.84 -10.20
C ILE A 76 6.47 24.32 -10.09
N PRO A 77 7.15 25.24 -10.80
CA PRO A 77 6.76 26.65 -10.82
C PRO A 77 5.39 26.86 -11.45
N VAL A 78 4.74 27.98 -11.13
CA VAL A 78 3.41 28.35 -11.69
C VAL A 78 3.41 28.40 -13.22
N ALA A 79 4.57 28.67 -13.85
CA ALA A 79 4.75 28.77 -15.29
C ALA A 79 5.71 27.69 -15.85
N SER A 80 5.58 26.43 -15.42
CA SER A 80 6.32 25.31 -16.03
C SER A 80 5.69 24.89 -17.36
N SER A 81 6.51 24.69 -18.40
CA SER A 81 6.06 24.34 -19.75
C SER A 81 6.15 22.86 -20.11
N GLY A 82 6.32 21.95 -19.13
CA GLY A 82 6.48 20.52 -19.43
C GLY A 82 6.10 19.50 -18.36
N LEU A 83 6.01 19.89 -17.08
CA LEU A 83 5.58 18.99 -15.99
C LEU A 83 4.16 19.33 -15.53
N VAL A 84 3.40 18.31 -15.19
CA VAL A 84 2.01 18.42 -14.73
C VAL A 84 2.00 18.39 -13.20
N LYS A 85 1.25 19.30 -12.56
CA LYS A 85 0.97 19.15 -11.13
C LYS A 85 -0.08 18.06 -10.95
N ILE A 86 0.33 16.91 -10.43
CA ILE A 86 -0.57 15.78 -10.17
C ILE A 86 -1.51 16.17 -9.03
N ASN A 87 -2.82 16.21 -9.27
CA ASN A 87 -3.83 16.56 -8.27
C ASN A 87 -4.07 15.42 -7.26
N LEU A 88 -3.07 15.12 -6.42
CA LEU A 88 -3.14 14.06 -5.41
C LEU A 88 -4.16 14.43 -4.32
N ALA A 89 -5.31 13.78 -4.35
CA ALA A 89 -6.45 14.09 -3.50
C ALA A 89 -6.58 13.15 -2.29
N SER A 90 -6.20 11.87 -2.46
CA SER A 90 -6.21 10.93 -1.33
C SER A 90 -5.24 9.75 -1.46
N VAL A 91 -4.93 9.17 -0.31
CA VAL A 91 -4.29 7.86 -0.17
C VAL A 91 -5.26 6.92 0.53
N ILE A 92 -5.40 5.71 -0.01
CA ILE A 92 -6.29 4.66 0.48
C ILE A 92 -5.45 3.41 0.76
N LEU A 93 -5.39 2.98 2.02
CA LEU A 93 -4.59 1.84 2.46
C LEU A 93 -5.51 0.74 2.97
N GLY A 94 -5.59 -0.38 2.26
CA GLY A 94 -6.28 -1.59 2.68
C GLY A 94 -5.32 -2.54 3.38
N ASN A 95 -5.63 -3.03 4.59
CA ASN A 95 -4.82 -4.06 5.27
C ASN A 95 -3.31 -3.79 5.11
N GLY A 96 -2.87 -2.55 5.41
CA GLY A 96 -1.54 -2.06 5.04
C GLY A 96 -0.46 -2.44 6.06
N MET A 97 0.76 -2.67 5.59
CA MET A 97 1.96 -2.77 6.43
C MET A 97 2.65 -1.41 6.52
N THR A 98 2.56 -0.78 7.69
CA THR A 98 2.93 0.63 7.90
C THR A 98 3.80 0.84 9.15
N ASP A 99 3.24 0.60 10.34
CA ASP A 99 3.92 0.58 11.63
C ASP A 99 3.45 -0.63 12.45
N ALA A 100 4.39 -1.43 12.94
CA ALA A 100 4.09 -2.63 13.71
C ALA A 100 4.46 -2.41 15.18
N SER A 101 3.44 -2.39 16.05
CA SER A 101 3.58 -2.12 17.50
C SER A 101 4.65 -2.99 18.18
N THR A 102 4.69 -4.28 17.87
CA THR A 102 5.68 -5.25 18.39
C THR A 102 7.13 -4.88 18.04
N CYS A 103 7.32 -4.12 16.97
CA CYS A 103 8.61 -3.80 16.37
C CYS A 103 9.04 -2.34 16.51
N GLN A 104 8.26 -1.52 17.20
CA GLN A 104 8.43 -0.07 17.27
C GLN A 104 9.85 0.37 17.64
N ARG A 105 10.52 -0.30 18.60
CA ARG A 105 11.90 0.09 18.96
C ARG A 105 12.90 -0.12 17.82
N MET A 106 12.75 -1.20 17.06
CA MET A 106 13.64 -1.51 15.96
C MET A 106 13.29 -0.69 14.71
N ILE A 107 11.99 -0.45 14.47
CA ILE A 107 11.50 0.47 13.44
C ILE A 107 12.04 1.88 13.72
N LYS A 108 11.91 2.38 14.96
CA LYS A 108 12.47 3.66 15.36
C LYS A 108 13.98 3.75 15.13
N ALA A 109 14.74 2.71 15.48
CA ALA A 109 16.17 2.69 15.21
C ALA A 109 16.48 2.67 13.70
N CYS A 110 15.69 1.97 12.89
CA CYS A 110 15.82 2.04 11.43
C CYS A 110 15.56 3.45 10.91
N ASP A 111 14.49 4.12 11.37
CA ASP A 111 14.17 5.47 10.93
C ASP A 111 15.16 6.54 11.40
N ASP A 112 15.66 6.44 12.64
CA ASP A 112 16.60 7.41 13.20
C ASP A 112 17.97 7.39 12.47
N PHE A 113 18.40 6.22 11.97
CA PHE A 113 19.74 6.02 11.40
C PHE A 113 19.74 5.72 9.90
N ASP A 114 18.61 5.34 9.30
CA ASP A 114 18.42 4.95 7.90
C ASP A 114 19.58 4.11 7.34
N SER A 115 19.98 3.08 8.09
CA SER A 115 21.18 2.30 7.79
C SER A 115 20.90 0.82 7.68
N TRP A 116 21.69 0.16 6.84
CA TRP A 116 21.64 -1.29 6.69
C TRP A 116 21.74 -2.03 8.03
N PHE A 117 22.61 -1.56 8.94
CA PHE A 117 22.83 -2.16 10.26
C PHE A 117 21.66 -2.02 11.23
N THR A 118 20.72 -1.13 10.97
CA THR A 118 19.53 -0.91 11.82
C THR A 118 18.30 -1.52 11.16
N CYS A 119 18.08 -1.26 9.88
CA CYS A 119 16.89 -1.66 9.15
C CYS A 119 16.84 -3.15 8.78
N VAL A 120 17.95 -3.77 8.37
CA VAL A 120 17.95 -5.19 7.96
C VAL A 120 17.79 -6.12 9.17
N PRO A 121 18.53 -5.95 10.28
CA PRO A 121 18.29 -6.74 11.48
C PRO A 121 16.87 -6.57 12.05
N ALA A 122 16.33 -5.34 12.01
CA ALA A 122 14.93 -5.07 12.34
C ALA A 122 14.00 -5.91 11.46
N THR A 123 14.21 -5.88 10.14
CA THR A 123 13.34 -6.57 9.18
C THR A 123 13.32 -8.06 9.45
N LEU A 124 14.51 -8.67 9.61
CA LEU A 124 14.62 -10.10 9.87
C LEU A 124 13.97 -10.48 11.20
N TYR A 125 14.28 -9.76 12.28
CA TYR A 125 13.72 -10.05 13.60
C TYR A 125 12.20 -9.94 13.59
N CYS A 126 11.67 -8.83 13.10
CA CYS A 126 10.24 -8.55 13.04
C CYS A 126 9.49 -9.52 12.15
N TYR A 127 10.04 -9.83 10.98
CA TYR A 127 9.50 -10.85 10.10
C TYR A 127 9.42 -12.19 10.82
N PHE A 128 10.48 -12.64 11.50
CA PHE A 128 10.41 -13.92 12.22
C PHE A 128 9.44 -13.90 13.40
N GLN A 129 9.38 -12.83 14.18
CA GLN A 129 8.51 -12.76 15.36
C GLN A 129 7.03 -12.63 15.00
N LEU A 130 6.69 -11.90 13.93
CA LEU A 130 5.31 -11.66 13.52
C LEU A 130 4.82 -12.73 12.54
N TYR A 131 5.64 -13.09 11.55
CA TYR A 131 5.22 -13.97 10.46
C TYR A 131 5.33 -15.45 10.81
N ALA A 132 6.33 -15.86 11.58
CA ALA A 132 6.54 -17.29 11.85
C ALA A 132 5.38 -17.92 12.64
N PRO A 133 4.84 -17.30 13.71
CA PRO A 133 3.69 -17.86 14.42
C PRO A 133 2.45 -18.00 13.53
N VAL A 134 2.18 -16.99 12.69
CA VAL A 134 1.06 -17.03 11.73
C VAL A 134 1.23 -18.21 10.79
N ARG A 135 2.41 -18.38 10.19
CA ARG A 135 2.68 -19.52 9.29
C ARG A 135 2.64 -20.88 9.98
N GLN A 136 3.05 -20.97 11.24
CA GLN A 136 3.05 -22.23 12.01
C GLN A 136 1.64 -22.65 12.46
N SER A 137 0.67 -21.74 12.46
CA SER A 137 -0.71 -22.03 12.87
C SER A 137 -1.46 -22.97 11.92
N GLY A 138 -1.02 -23.09 10.65
CA GLY A 138 -1.74 -23.81 9.59
C GLY A 138 -2.92 -23.02 8.99
N LEU A 139 -3.29 -21.89 9.59
CA LEU A 139 -4.32 -20.99 9.07
C LEU A 139 -3.84 -20.25 7.83
N ASN A 140 -4.79 -19.75 7.05
CA ASN A 140 -4.47 -18.80 5.98
C ASN A 140 -4.01 -17.48 6.62
N PRO A 141 -2.79 -16.99 6.30
CA PRO A 141 -2.29 -15.74 6.86
C PRO A 141 -3.18 -14.54 6.55
N PHE A 142 -3.93 -14.60 5.44
CA PHE A 142 -4.81 -13.53 4.98
C PHE A 142 -6.27 -13.70 5.44
N ASP A 143 -6.63 -14.83 6.06
CA ASP A 143 -7.97 -15.07 6.61
C ASP A 143 -7.90 -16.13 7.72
N ALA A 144 -7.97 -15.68 8.97
CA ALA A 144 -7.89 -16.49 10.18
C ALA A 144 -9.01 -17.54 10.30
N ARG A 145 -10.09 -17.43 9.52
CA ARG A 145 -11.25 -18.32 9.58
C ARG A 145 -11.04 -19.62 8.80
N ILE A 146 -10.03 -19.68 7.93
CA ILE A 146 -9.79 -20.80 7.03
C ILE A 146 -8.37 -21.37 7.17
N GLN A 147 -8.21 -22.63 6.78
CA GLN A 147 -6.92 -23.32 6.74
C GLN A 147 -6.22 -23.06 5.40
N CYS A 148 -4.89 -23.08 5.37
CA CYS A 148 -4.11 -23.02 4.14
C CYS A 148 -3.49 -24.37 3.82
N ASP A 149 -3.96 -25.03 2.76
CA ASP A 149 -3.27 -26.19 2.19
C ASP A 149 -2.46 -25.74 0.97
N HIS A 150 -1.16 -25.52 1.14
CA HIS A 150 -0.28 -25.09 0.05
C HIS A 150 -0.26 -26.01 -1.17
N LYS A 151 -0.65 -27.30 -1.04
CA LYS A 151 -0.75 -28.21 -2.19
C LYS A 151 -1.99 -27.92 -3.04
N LYS A 152 -3.07 -27.48 -2.41
CA LYS A 152 -4.36 -27.21 -3.05
C LYS A 152 -4.53 -25.73 -3.41
N ASP A 153 -4.09 -24.86 -2.52
CA ASP A 153 -4.34 -23.42 -2.55
C ASP A 153 -3.12 -22.63 -3.03
N GLY A 154 -1.98 -23.30 -3.22
CA GLY A 154 -0.76 -22.69 -3.73
C GLY A 154 0.01 -21.86 -2.69
N PRO A 155 1.07 -21.14 -3.11
CA PRO A 155 1.96 -20.43 -2.20
C PRO A 155 1.30 -19.25 -1.48
N LEU A 156 0.25 -18.67 -2.07
CA LEU A 156 -0.49 -17.53 -1.52
C LEU A 156 -1.78 -17.92 -0.79
N CYS A 157 -1.98 -19.22 -0.50
CA CYS A 157 -3.15 -19.74 0.21
C CYS A 157 -4.51 -19.48 -0.48
N TYR A 158 -4.49 -19.15 -1.77
CA TYR A 158 -5.67 -18.97 -2.61
C TYR A 158 -5.44 -19.56 -4.00
N ARG A 159 -6.13 -20.66 -4.31
CA ARG A 159 -6.03 -21.37 -5.61
C ARG A 159 -6.32 -20.46 -6.81
N GLN A 160 -7.15 -19.44 -6.62
CA GLN A 160 -7.53 -18.45 -7.63
C GLN A 160 -6.31 -17.73 -8.22
N MET A 161 -5.25 -17.54 -7.42
CA MET A 161 -4.00 -16.92 -7.91
C MET A 161 -3.36 -17.75 -9.02
N GLY A 162 -3.46 -19.08 -8.95
CA GLY A 162 -3.00 -19.96 -10.02
C GLY A 162 -3.84 -19.84 -11.29
N TRP A 163 -5.15 -19.61 -11.16
CA TRP A 163 -6.03 -19.38 -12.31
C TRP A 163 -5.71 -18.07 -13.02
N ILE A 164 -5.49 -17.00 -12.25
CA ILE A 164 -5.07 -15.69 -12.77
C ILE A 164 -3.72 -15.81 -13.48
N GLU A 165 -2.74 -16.46 -12.85
CA GLU A 165 -1.43 -16.68 -13.47
C GLU A 165 -1.54 -17.47 -14.78
N THR A 166 -2.38 -18.51 -14.82
CA THR A 166 -2.61 -19.31 -16.03
C THR A 166 -3.23 -18.47 -17.13
N TYR A 167 -4.34 -17.79 -16.85
CA TYR A 167 -5.08 -16.96 -17.80
C TYR A 167 -4.21 -15.85 -18.38
N LEU A 168 -3.50 -15.11 -17.51
CA LEU A 168 -2.62 -14.03 -17.97
C LEU A 168 -1.49 -14.56 -18.86
N ASN A 169 -1.07 -15.81 -18.66
CA ASN A 169 -0.03 -16.40 -19.50
C ASN A 169 -0.50 -16.99 -20.84
N GLU A 170 -1.80 -17.00 -21.13
CA GLU A 170 -2.32 -17.46 -22.41
C GLU A 170 -1.84 -16.55 -23.57
N PRO A 171 -1.38 -17.12 -24.71
CA PRO A 171 -0.85 -16.32 -25.82
C PRO A 171 -1.83 -15.27 -26.35
N GLU A 172 -3.11 -15.62 -26.43
CA GLU A 172 -4.17 -14.71 -26.90
C GLU A 172 -4.38 -13.54 -25.93
N VAL A 173 -4.34 -13.82 -24.63
CA VAL A 173 -4.45 -12.78 -23.58
C VAL A 173 -3.24 -11.86 -23.60
N LYS A 174 -2.02 -12.41 -23.72
CA LYS A 174 -0.81 -11.58 -23.85
C LYS A 174 -0.85 -10.70 -25.10
N ALA A 175 -1.30 -11.24 -26.23
CA ALA A 175 -1.46 -10.48 -27.45
C ALA A 175 -2.50 -9.35 -27.30
N ALA A 176 -3.65 -9.65 -26.68
CA ALA A 176 -4.70 -8.66 -26.42
C ALA A 176 -4.26 -7.53 -25.48
N LEU A 177 -3.44 -7.84 -24.47
CA LEU A 177 -2.85 -6.86 -23.56
C LEU A 177 -1.66 -6.09 -24.17
N GLY A 178 -1.15 -6.50 -25.34
CA GLY A 178 0.00 -5.89 -25.97
C GLY A 178 1.32 -6.06 -25.20
N VAL A 179 1.42 -7.09 -24.36
CA VAL A 179 2.61 -7.34 -23.53
C VAL A 179 3.65 -8.17 -24.28
N ASN A 180 4.90 -8.17 -23.80
CA ASN A 180 5.97 -8.96 -24.40
C ASN A 180 5.62 -10.47 -24.35
N PRO A 181 5.50 -11.17 -25.49
CA PRO A 181 5.07 -12.57 -25.53
C PRO A 181 6.07 -13.53 -24.84
N ARG A 182 7.35 -13.13 -24.73
CA ARG A 182 8.39 -13.92 -24.06
C ARG A 182 8.39 -13.77 -22.54
N ARG A 183 7.66 -12.78 -22.01
CA ARG A 183 7.58 -12.55 -20.57
C ARG A 183 6.42 -13.33 -20.00
N ASN A 184 6.67 -14.08 -18.93
CA ASN A 184 5.61 -14.74 -18.19
C ASN A 184 5.16 -13.88 -17.03
N PHE A 185 3.85 -13.75 -16.86
CA PHE A 185 3.26 -13.14 -15.68
C PHE A 185 3.52 -14.03 -14.47
N LYS A 186 3.88 -13.40 -13.36
CA LYS A 186 3.95 -14.00 -12.03
C LYS A 186 3.27 -13.05 -11.05
N PRO A 187 2.38 -13.53 -10.16
CA PRO A 187 1.73 -12.69 -9.16
C PRO A 187 2.73 -11.99 -8.23
N VAL A 188 3.85 -12.65 -7.92
CA VAL A 188 4.92 -12.12 -7.07
C VAL A 188 6.26 -12.42 -7.72
N ASN A 189 7.14 -11.42 -7.76
CA ASN A 189 8.53 -11.60 -8.16
C ASN A 189 9.41 -11.74 -6.91
N GLU A 190 9.88 -12.95 -6.64
CA GLU A 190 10.73 -13.29 -5.48
C GLU A 190 12.07 -12.53 -5.45
N ALA A 191 12.64 -12.19 -6.61
CA ALA A 191 13.89 -11.44 -6.66
C ALA A 191 13.68 -10.00 -6.19
N VAL A 192 12.58 -9.37 -6.61
CA VAL A 192 12.17 -8.04 -6.13
C VAL A 192 11.88 -8.08 -4.64
N LEU A 193 11.09 -9.05 -4.19
CA LEU A 193 10.77 -9.25 -2.76
C LEU A 193 12.04 -9.31 -1.90
N ARG A 194 13.00 -10.14 -2.29
CA ARG A 194 14.28 -10.30 -1.59
C ARG A 194 15.11 -9.03 -1.63
N ALA A 195 15.14 -8.32 -2.74
CA ALA A 195 15.90 -7.08 -2.86
C ALA A 195 15.42 -6.01 -1.86
N PHE A 196 14.10 -5.86 -1.71
CA PHE A 196 13.50 -4.93 -0.73
C PHE A 196 13.75 -5.38 0.71
N LEU A 197 13.59 -6.68 0.99
CA LEU A 197 13.87 -7.25 2.30
C LEU A 197 15.33 -7.02 2.73
N PHE A 198 16.30 -7.32 1.86
CA PHE A 198 17.73 -7.14 2.17
C PHE A 198 18.20 -5.69 2.11
N ARG A 199 17.36 -4.76 1.67
CA ARG A 199 17.58 -3.32 1.82
C ARG A 199 17.12 -2.80 3.18
N GLY A 200 16.25 -3.55 3.87
CA GLY A 200 15.62 -3.15 5.13
C GLY A 200 14.35 -2.31 4.94
N ASP A 201 13.82 -2.26 3.72
CA ASP A 201 12.73 -1.34 3.33
C ASP A 201 11.42 -1.58 4.10
N TRP A 202 11.28 -2.75 4.71
CA TRP A 202 10.06 -3.18 5.40
C TRP A 202 9.88 -2.51 6.76
N MET A 203 10.95 -1.95 7.35
CA MET A 203 10.97 -1.45 8.74
C MET A 203 11.07 0.07 8.83
N HIS A 204 10.48 0.77 7.85
CA HIS A 204 10.32 2.22 7.90
C HIS A 204 8.93 2.59 8.40
N ASN A 205 8.84 3.59 9.28
CA ASN A 205 7.55 4.15 9.71
C ASN A 205 6.97 5.06 8.62
N THR A 206 6.38 4.43 7.60
CA THR A 206 5.79 5.12 6.45
C THR A 206 4.62 6.06 6.75
N PRO A 207 3.81 5.88 7.82
CA PRO A 207 2.85 6.88 8.26
C PRO A 207 3.43 8.29 8.47
N LEU A 208 4.70 8.40 8.89
CA LEU A 208 5.35 9.71 9.09
C LEU A 208 5.42 10.54 7.80
N LEU A 209 5.47 9.89 6.64
CA LEU A 209 5.47 10.56 5.34
C LEU A 209 4.13 11.24 5.04
N LEU A 210 3.03 10.75 5.62
CA LEU A 210 1.68 11.25 5.34
C LEU A 210 1.33 12.51 6.14
N LYS A 211 2.02 12.78 7.25
CA LYS A 211 1.68 13.85 8.19
C LYS A 211 1.54 15.23 7.52
N GLU A 212 2.58 15.67 6.81
CA GLU A 212 2.59 17.01 6.18
C GLU A 212 1.49 17.11 5.12
N MET A 213 1.34 16.05 4.30
CA MET A 213 0.34 16.01 3.24
C MET A 213 -1.10 16.08 3.79
N ILE A 214 -1.39 15.35 4.87
CA ILE A 214 -2.72 15.35 5.49
C ILE A 214 -3.04 16.71 6.08
N ASN A 215 -2.06 17.35 6.74
CA ASN A 215 -2.22 18.71 7.26
C ASN A 215 -2.47 19.74 6.14
N ASP A 216 -1.93 19.49 4.95
CA ASP A 216 -2.18 20.30 3.74
C ASP A 216 -3.48 19.94 2.99
N GLY A 217 -4.30 19.03 3.54
CA GLY A 217 -5.62 18.69 3.02
C GLY A 217 -5.71 17.37 2.24
N LEU A 218 -4.64 16.58 2.16
CA LEU A 218 -4.71 15.21 1.65
C LEU A 218 -5.68 14.39 2.51
N ARG A 219 -6.55 13.61 1.88
CA ARG A 219 -7.43 12.67 2.58
C ARG A 219 -6.76 11.31 2.71
N LEU A 220 -6.85 10.71 3.89
CA LEU A 220 -6.38 9.37 4.21
C LEU A 220 -7.57 8.50 4.59
N LEU A 221 -7.77 7.41 3.83
CA LEU A 221 -8.63 6.30 4.23
C LEU A 221 -7.76 5.09 4.52
N VAL A 222 -7.85 4.56 5.74
CA VAL A 222 -7.29 3.26 6.09
C VAL A 222 -8.47 2.33 6.33
N TYR A 223 -8.48 1.18 5.67
CA TYR A 223 -9.47 0.14 5.95
C TYR A 223 -8.77 -1.19 6.18
N ALA A 224 -9.34 -2.02 7.05
CA ALA A 224 -8.78 -3.34 7.31
C ALA A 224 -9.88 -4.37 7.58
N GLY A 225 -9.77 -5.51 6.91
CA GLY A 225 -10.58 -6.69 7.21
C GLY A 225 -10.30 -7.24 8.60
N ASN A 226 -11.35 -7.68 9.29
CA ASN A 226 -11.24 -8.22 10.66
C ASN A 226 -10.76 -9.67 10.71
N ALA A 227 -10.65 -10.37 9.58
CA ALA A 227 -10.16 -11.74 9.49
C ALA A 227 -8.67 -11.83 9.13
N ASP A 228 -8.06 -10.78 8.58
CA ASP A 228 -6.65 -10.77 8.19
C ASP A 228 -5.72 -10.83 9.42
N MET A 229 -4.78 -11.77 9.41
CA MET A 229 -3.77 -11.91 10.47
C MET A 229 -2.51 -11.11 10.16
N MET A 230 -2.18 -10.95 8.87
CA MET A 230 -0.93 -10.37 8.41
C MET A 230 -0.85 -8.88 8.62
N CYS A 231 -1.88 -8.17 8.23
CA CYS A 231 -1.98 -6.72 8.37
C CYS A 231 -3.31 -6.39 9.07
N ASN A 232 -3.48 -7.02 10.24
CA ASN A 232 -4.72 -7.00 11.01
C ASN A 232 -5.22 -5.58 11.31
N TYR A 233 -6.54 -5.48 11.49
CA TYR A 233 -7.21 -4.22 11.76
C TYR A 233 -6.76 -3.55 13.07
N MET A 234 -6.38 -4.31 14.10
CA MET A 234 -5.94 -3.75 15.38
C MET A 234 -4.64 -2.95 15.23
N GLY A 235 -3.67 -3.50 14.51
CA GLY A 235 -2.43 -2.81 14.18
C GLY A 235 -2.69 -1.57 13.34
N ASN A 236 -3.56 -1.70 12.32
CA ASN A 236 -3.94 -0.59 11.46
C ASN A 236 -4.66 0.55 12.21
N GLU A 237 -5.64 0.23 13.05
CA GLU A 237 -6.33 1.20 13.90
C GLU A 237 -5.34 1.92 14.82
N ARG A 238 -4.46 1.14 15.47
CA ARG A 238 -3.56 1.63 16.50
C ARG A 238 -2.55 2.66 15.99
N TRP A 239 -2.02 2.52 14.77
CA TRP A 239 -1.11 3.52 14.22
C TRP A 239 -1.87 4.77 13.75
N VAL A 240 -3.10 4.63 13.24
CA VAL A 240 -3.94 5.79 12.86
C VAL A 240 -4.29 6.64 14.08
N GLU A 241 -4.60 6.01 15.22
CA GLU A 241 -4.80 6.68 16.52
C GLU A 241 -3.58 7.45 17.04
N GLN A 242 -2.38 7.16 16.53
CA GLN A 242 -1.13 7.80 16.94
C GLN A 242 -0.57 8.72 15.84
N LEU A 243 -1.27 8.86 14.72
CA LEU A 243 -0.80 9.67 13.61
C LEU A 243 -0.89 11.15 13.98
N ASP A 244 0.28 11.74 14.25
CA ASP A 244 0.45 13.12 14.74
C ASP A 244 0.12 14.18 13.66
N THR A 245 -1.16 14.27 13.30
CA THR A 245 -1.73 15.28 12.40
C THR A 245 -2.51 16.33 13.20
N VAL A 246 -2.92 17.40 12.53
CA VAL A 246 -3.86 18.39 13.09
C VAL A 246 -5.21 17.79 13.50
N PHE A 247 -5.52 16.56 13.06
CA PHE A 247 -6.75 15.84 13.35
C PHE A 247 -6.61 14.80 14.49
N LEU A 248 -5.44 14.68 15.12
CA LEU A 248 -5.15 13.64 16.13
C LEU A 248 -6.15 13.67 17.30
N ASP A 249 -6.37 14.84 17.89
CA ASP A 249 -7.25 14.99 19.06
C ASP A 249 -8.71 14.69 18.72
N GLU A 250 -9.17 15.16 17.55
CA GLU A 250 -10.51 14.87 17.02
C GLU A 250 -10.66 13.37 16.78
N PHE A 251 -9.69 12.73 16.12
CA PHE A 251 -9.74 11.30 15.81
C PHE A 251 -9.71 10.42 17.07
N SER A 252 -8.88 10.77 18.04
CA SER A 252 -8.72 10.01 19.30
C SER A 252 -9.96 10.04 20.18
N THR A 253 -10.79 11.07 20.05
CA THR A 253 -12.02 11.24 20.83
C THR A 253 -13.29 10.94 20.03
N ALA A 254 -13.18 10.80 18.70
CA ALA A 254 -14.28 10.48 17.82
C ALA A 254 -14.90 9.11 18.16
N PRO A 255 -16.24 9.01 18.18
CA PRO A 255 -16.90 7.73 18.40
C PRO A 255 -16.64 6.78 17.22
N THR A 256 -16.54 5.48 17.52
CA THR A 256 -16.62 4.45 16.50
C THR A 256 -18.09 4.22 16.13
N GLU A 257 -18.45 4.55 14.90
CA GLU A 257 -19.81 4.42 14.37
C GLU A 257 -19.99 3.10 13.61
N GLN A 258 -21.23 2.62 13.55
CA GLN A 258 -21.56 1.44 12.74
C GLN A 258 -21.64 1.82 11.26
N TRP A 259 -20.92 1.09 10.43
CA TRP A 259 -21.00 1.25 8.97
C TRP A 259 -21.98 0.24 8.38
N VAL A 260 -22.97 0.75 7.65
CA VAL A 260 -24.02 -0.04 7.01
C VAL A 260 -24.00 0.22 5.51
N THR A 261 -24.03 -0.86 4.71
CA THR A 261 -24.07 -0.72 3.25
C THR A 261 -25.33 0.01 2.79
N MET A 262 -25.18 0.90 1.79
CA MET A 262 -26.31 1.68 1.27
C MET A 262 -27.40 0.79 0.66
N ASN A 263 -27.00 -0.24 -0.09
CA ASN A 263 -27.93 -1.07 -0.86
C ASN A 263 -28.57 -2.18 -0.01
N SER A 264 -27.76 -2.95 0.73
CA SER A 264 -28.28 -4.12 1.46
C SER A 264 -28.75 -3.82 2.87
N ARG A 265 -28.45 -2.61 3.38
CA ARG A 265 -28.69 -2.19 4.78
C ARG A 265 -28.11 -3.16 5.83
N LYS A 266 -27.17 -4.01 5.42
CA LYS A 266 -26.40 -4.87 6.33
C LYS A 266 -25.25 -4.10 6.93
N MET A 267 -25.00 -4.35 8.21
CA MET A 267 -23.79 -3.94 8.90
C MET A 267 -22.59 -4.54 8.18
N ALA A 268 -21.70 -3.68 7.70
CA ALA A 268 -20.50 -4.05 6.96
C ALA A 268 -19.22 -3.83 7.78
N GLY A 269 -19.32 -3.13 8.90
CA GLY A 269 -18.15 -2.78 9.68
C GLY A 269 -18.38 -1.65 10.65
N THR A 270 -17.29 -0.99 11.00
CA THR A 270 -17.28 0.23 11.80
C THR A 270 -16.42 1.30 11.13
N VAL A 271 -16.70 2.56 11.45
CA VAL A 271 -15.96 3.71 10.94
C VAL A 271 -15.63 4.67 12.08
N ARG A 272 -14.41 5.21 12.06
CA ARG A 272 -14.02 6.37 12.88
C ARG A 272 -13.37 7.39 11.95
N SER A 273 -13.67 8.67 12.14
CA SER A 273 -13.17 9.73 11.26
C SER A 273 -12.96 11.05 11.96
N ALA A 274 -12.07 11.87 11.40
CA ALA A 274 -11.79 13.24 11.82
C ALA A 274 -11.54 14.18 10.63
N GLY A 275 -11.69 15.48 10.83
CA GLY A 275 -11.53 16.51 9.81
C GLY A 275 -12.77 16.71 8.92
N GLY A 276 -13.92 16.15 9.31
CA GLY A 276 -15.16 16.25 8.55
C GLY A 276 -16.08 17.42 8.95
N ALA A 277 -15.72 18.16 10.00
CA ALA A 277 -16.61 19.13 10.66
C ALA A 277 -18.01 18.54 10.97
N GLY A 278 -18.06 17.24 11.31
CA GLY A 278 -19.31 16.50 11.56
C GLY A 278 -20.06 16.04 10.31
N SER A 279 -19.47 16.10 9.11
CA SER A 279 -20.08 15.61 7.86
C SER A 279 -19.11 14.81 6.99
N GLY A 280 -19.59 13.70 6.42
CA GLY A 280 -18.79 12.84 5.54
C GLY A 280 -17.66 12.09 6.26
N ALA A 281 -16.74 11.51 5.48
CA ALA A 281 -15.65 10.69 6.02
C ALA A 281 -14.46 11.50 6.58
N GLY A 282 -14.47 12.83 6.44
CA GLY A 282 -13.35 13.69 6.88
C GLY A 282 -12.05 13.52 6.10
N ASN A 283 -10.97 13.99 6.72
CA ASN A 283 -9.60 13.95 6.21
C ASN A 283 -8.86 12.69 6.64
N VAL A 284 -9.13 12.17 7.84
CA VAL A 284 -8.56 10.90 8.33
C VAL A 284 -9.70 9.97 8.68
N THR A 285 -9.75 8.81 8.04
CA THR A 285 -10.79 7.80 8.24
C THR A 285 -10.15 6.44 8.49
N PHE A 286 -10.62 5.74 9.51
CA PHE A 286 -10.37 4.31 9.71
C PHE A 286 -11.67 3.52 9.58
N VAL A 287 -11.62 2.40 8.85
CA VAL A 287 -12.75 1.51 8.65
C VAL A 287 -12.35 0.07 8.97
N THR A 288 -13.00 -0.55 9.94
CA THR A 288 -12.93 -2.00 10.12
C THR A 288 -13.99 -2.63 9.23
N VAL A 289 -13.59 -3.54 8.34
CA VAL A 289 -14.50 -4.27 7.46
C VAL A 289 -14.79 -5.63 8.08
N HIS A 290 -16.07 -5.92 8.35
CA HIS A 290 -16.47 -7.22 8.90
C HIS A 290 -16.52 -8.29 7.82
N GLU A 291 -16.16 -9.51 8.21
CA GLU A 291 -16.18 -10.70 7.35
C GLU A 291 -15.21 -10.64 6.17
N ALA A 292 -14.22 -9.75 6.24
CA ALA A 292 -13.19 -9.52 5.22
C ALA A 292 -11.80 -9.86 5.78
#